data_AF-A0A7C3LUR7-F1
#
_entry.id   AF-A0A7C3LUR7-F1
#
_cell.length_a   1.000
_cell.length_b   1.000
_cell.length_c   1.000
_cell.angle_alpha   90.00
_cell.angle_beta   90.00
_cell.angle_gamma   90.00
#
_symmetry.space_group_name_H-M   'P 1'
#
loop_
_entity.id
_entity.type
_entity.pdbx_description
1 polymer ?
#
loop_
_entity_poly.entity_id
_entity_poly.type
_entity_poly.pdbx_seq_one_letter_code
_entity_poly.pdbx_strand_id
1 'polypeptide(L)'
;MKAVLSNAPGQPFVLKDVPEPRPGKGEVRIKVTACGICHSDMFVRDGLFPGISYPRIPGHEVVGEVDQTGEGVRDFKKGDVVGVGWHGGHCFTCPACRAGDFILCSRAQITGISTDGGYAQYMLAPEDALARVPEGMDAAEAAPLLCAGVTTYNSLRHAGALPGDIVAVLGVGGLGHLGIQFSSKMGYRTVALSNGPSKADLARSLGAHDYIDMKAANAVEVLSRMGGAKVILATAPDSQTISQLVDGLGRNGKMVLLGADTRPLQVSPLQLIGQRKSISGWPSGDAMDSEETMKFARLTGIRAMVERFPLEKAEEAYQVMIQNKARFRVVLTL
;
A
#
# COMPACT_ATOMS: atom_id res chain seq x y z
N MET A 1 -14.44 7.19 -23.32
CA MET A 1 -13.97 6.04 -22.53
C MET A 1 -14.91 5.77 -21.37
N LYS A 2 -15.02 4.51 -20.95
CA LYS A 2 -15.68 4.14 -19.70
C LYS A 2 -14.80 4.52 -18.50
N ALA A 3 -15.41 5.13 -17.50
CA ALA A 3 -14.80 5.42 -16.21
C ALA A 3 -15.82 5.26 -15.09
N VAL A 4 -15.35 4.96 -13.89
CA VAL A 4 -16.16 4.89 -12.68
C VAL A 4 -15.85 6.11 -11.83
N LEU A 5 -16.91 6.84 -11.45
CA LEU A 5 -16.79 8.12 -10.75
C LEU A 5 -17.48 8.06 -9.40
N SER A 6 -16.90 8.75 -8.43
CA SER A 6 -17.64 9.31 -7.30
C SER A 6 -18.16 10.68 -7.72
N ASN A 7 -19.49 10.89 -7.67
CA ASN A 7 -20.09 12.17 -8.09
C ASN A 7 -20.15 13.20 -6.95
N ALA A 8 -20.18 12.74 -5.70
CA ALA A 8 -20.23 13.56 -4.49
C ALA A 8 -19.89 12.68 -3.27
N PRO A 9 -19.51 13.26 -2.13
CA PRO A 9 -19.29 12.52 -0.89
C PRO A 9 -20.48 11.63 -0.50
N GLY A 10 -20.19 10.40 -0.09
CA GLY A 10 -21.15 9.40 0.37
C GLY A 10 -21.94 8.69 -0.74
N GLN A 11 -21.71 9.01 -2.02
CA GLN A 11 -22.47 8.44 -3.14
C GLN A 11 -21.84 7.16 -3.71
N PRO A 12 -22.65 6.21 -4.21
CA PRO A 12 -22.17 5.04 -4.95
C PRO A 12 -21.24 5.41 -6.10
N PHE A 13 -20.30 4.52 -6.40
CA PHE A 13 -19.50 4.60 -7.60
C PHE A 13 -20.38 4.33 -8.82
N VAL A 14 -20.30 5.20 -9.82
CA VAL A 14 -21.15 5.14 -11.02
C VAL A 14 -20.28 5.03 -12.26
N LEU A 15 -20.52 4.00 -13.06
CA LEU A 15 -19.93 3.86 -14.39
C LEU A 15 -20.56 4.89 -15.35
N LYS A 16 -19.73 5.64 -16.07
CA LYS A 16 -20.16 6.57 -17.12
C LYS A 16 -19.20 6.53 -18.31
N ASP A 17 -19.70 6.96 -19.46
CA ASP A 17 -18.87 7.38 -20.58
C ASP A 17 -18.41 8.83 -20.37
N VAL A 18 -17.10 9.04 -20.43
CA VAL A 18 -16.45 10.35 -20.33
C VAL A 18 -15.52 10.57 -21.53
N PRO A 19 -15.18 11.81 -21.91
CA PRO A 19 -14.18 12.07 -22.93
C PRO A 19 -12.85 11.39 -22.59
N GLU A 20 -12.15 10.87 -23.60
CA GLU A 20 -10.78 10.42 -23.39
C GLU A 20 -9.88 11.61 -23.06
N PRO A 21 -9.04 11.51 -22.01
CA PRO A 21 -8.13 12.58 -21.67
C PRO A 21 -7.03 12.67 -22.73
N ARG A 22 -6.41 13.86 -22.83
CA ARG A 22 -5.25 14.12 -23.68
C ARG A 22 -4.09 14.56 -22.78
N PRO A 23 -2.90 13.96 -22.91
CA PRO A 23 -1.79 14.32 -22.04
C PRO A 23 -1.31 15.74 -22.33
N GLY A 24 -1.13 16.52 -21.27
CA GLY A 24 -0.44 17.81 -21.31
C GLY A 24 1.08 17.67 -21.29
N LYS A 25 1.77 18.79 -21.14
CA LYS A 25 3.24 18.81 -21.03
C LYS A 25 3.71 18.00 -19.81
N GLY A 26 4.66 17.09 -20.02
CA GLY A 26 5.21 16.23 -18.96
C GLY A 26 4.28 15.13 -18.48
N GLU A 27 3.13 14.93 -19.13
CA GLU A 27 2.17 13.88 -18.79
C GLU A 27 2.17 12.76 -19.82
N VAL A 28 1.81 11.57 -19.39
CA VAL A 28 1.47 10.45 -20.26
C VAL A 28 0.01 10.08 -20.10
N ARG A 29 -0.58 9.54 -21.17
CA ARG A 29 -1.85 8.83 -21.12
C ARG A 29 -1.58 7.34 -21.05
N ILE A 30 -2.10 6.71 -20.01
CA ILE A 30 -1.95 5.27 -19.76
C ILE A 30 -3.26 4.61 -20.16
N LYS A 31 -3.19 3.56 -20.98
CA LYS A 31 -4.27 2.60 -21.17
C LYS A 31 -4.24 1.62 -20.00
N VAL A 32 -5.20 1.73 -19.10
CA VAL A 32 -5.21 0.96 -17.85
C VAL A 32 -5.58 -0.50 -18.15
N THR A 33 -4.83 -1.42 -17.55
CA THR A 33 -5.09 -2.87 -17.63
C THR A 33 -5.59 -3.41 -16.30
N ALA A 34 -5.07 -2.87 -15.19
CA ALA A 34 -5.52 -3.23 -13.85
C ALA A 34 -5.47 -2.03 -12.90
N CYS A 35 -6.42 -1.96 -11.98
CA CYS A 35 -6.38 -1.01 -10.86
C CYS A 35 -6.83 -1.68 -9.56
N GLY A 36 -5.97 -1.70 -8.56
CA GLY A 36 -6.32 -2.20 -7.24
C GLY A 36 -7.32 -1.30 -6.51
N ILE A 37 -8.18 -1.91 -5.69
CA ILE A 37 -9.09 -1.21 -4.79
C ILE A 37 -8.49 -1.28 -3.38
N CYS A 38 -8.18 -0.13 -2.81
CA CYS A 38 -7.62 0.02 -1.48
C CYS A 38 -8.63 0.63 -0.51
N HIS A 39 -8.41 0.41 0.78
CA HIS A 39 -9.23 1.03 1.83
C HIS A 39 -9.21 2.56 1.73
N SER A 40 -8.08 3.14 1.32
CA SER A 40 -7.92 4.58 1.11
C SER A 40 -8.80 5.16 -0.01
N ASP A 41 -9.36 4.35 -0.92
CA ASP A 41 -10.35 4.86 -1.88
C ASP A 41 -11.64 5.34 -1.18
N MET A 42 -11.85 4.97 0.09
CA MET A 42 -12.90 5.54 0.93
C MET A 42 -12.77 7.06 1.08
N PHE A 43 -11.56 7.63 0.99
CA PHE A 43 -11.34 9.08 1.05
C PHE A 43 -12.12 9.81 -0.05
N VAL A 44 -12.19 9.20 -1.23
CA VAL A 44 -12.92 9.71 -2.40
C VAL A 44 -14.39 9.31 -2.36
N ARG A 45 -14.72 8.14 -1.80
CA ARG A 45 -16.11 7.73 -1.61
C ARG A 45 -16.82 8.65 -0.61
N ASP A 46 -16.21 8.92 0.52
CA ASP A 46 -16.85 9.57 1.66
C ASP A 46 -16.45 11.05 1.82
N GLY A 47 -15.57 11.58 0.96
CA GLY A 47 -15.13 12.98 1.00
C GLY A 47 -14.31 13.35 2.24
N LEU A 48 -13.47 12.41 2.68
CA LEU A 48 -12.71 12.53 3.93
C LEU A 48 -11.31 13.14 3.74
N PHE A 49 -10.85 13.37 2.51
CA PHE A 49 -9.57 14.05 2.26
C PHE A 49 -9.79 15.55 1.97
N PRO A 50 -9.03 16.45 2.62
CA PRO A 50 -9.16 17.88 2.39
C PRO A 50 -8.92 18.28 0.93
N GLY A 51 -9.83 19.10 0.37
CA GLY A 51 -9.65 19.68 -0.96
C GLY A 51 -10.00 18.76 -2.14
N ILE A 52 -10.56 17.56 -1.93
CA ILE A 52 -11.10 16.74 -3.04
C ILE A 52 -12.17 17.53 -3.79
N SER A 53 -12.06 17.53 -5.12
CA SER A 53 -13.08 18.06 -6.04
C SER A 53 -13.85 16.91 -6.70
N TYR A 54 -15.15 17.10 -6.89
CA TYR A 54 -16.05 16.12 -7.51
C TYR A 54 -16.63 16.65 -8.83
N PRO A 55 -16.94 15.77 -9.81
CA PRO A 55 -16.75 14.32 -9.78
C PRO A 55 -15.27 13.92 -9.82
N ARG A 56 -14.93 12.77 -9.24
CA ARG A 56 -13.56 12.22 -9.21
C ARG A 56 -13.57 10.75 -9.63
N ILE A 57 -12.65 10.38 -10.51
CA ILE A 57 -12.31 8.98 -10.79
C ILE A 57 -11.34 8.50 -9.71
N PRO A 58 -11.69 7.50 -8.86
CA PRO A 58 -10.79 6.96 -7.84
C PRO A 58 -9.72 6.01 -8.41
N GLY A 59 -8.91 5.42 -7.52
CA GLY A 59 -7.96 4.35 -7.84
C GLY A 59 -6.52 4.84 -7.98
N HIS A 60 -5.62 4.26 -7.20
CA HIS A 60 -4.21 4.66 -7.07
C HIS A 60 -3.26 3.45 -6.99
N GLU A 61 -3.69 2.34 -7.58
CA GLU A 61 -2.94 1.08 -7.67
C GLU A 61 -2.94 0.62 -9.12
N VAL A 62 -2.42 1.45 -10.03
CA VAL A 62 -2.70 1.34 -11.46
C VAL A 62 -1.56 0.64 -12.19
N VAL A 63 -1.87 -0.33 -13.04
CA VAL A 63 -0.94 -0.88 -14.04
C VAL A 63 -1.56 -0.75 -15.43
N GLY A 64 -0.74 -0.35 -16.40
CA GLY A 64 -1.17 -0.23 -17.78
C GLY A 64 -0.01 -0.01 -18.74
N GLU A 65 -0.36 0.33 -19.98
CA GLU A 65 0.58 0.63 -21.04
C GLU A 65 0.50 2.12 -21.39
N VAL A 66 1.65 2.77 -21.59
CA VAL A 66 1.69 4.12 -22.14
C VAL A 66 1.09 4.10 -23.55
N ASP A 67 -0.02 4.80 -23.74
CA ASP A 67 -0.69 4.91 -25.04
C ASP A 67 -0.27 6.16 -25.82
N GLN A 68 -0.06 7.27 -25.10
CA GLN A 68 0.35 8.56 -25.68
C GLN A 68 1.22 9.34 -24.69
N THR A 69 2.19 10.09 -25.21
CA THR A 69 3.04 11.00 -24.43
C THR A 69 2.71 12.45 -24.79
N GLY A 70 2.73 13.32 -23.79
CA GLY A 70 2.70 14.76 -23.98
C GLY A 70 4.07 15.35 -24.29
N GLU A 71 4.12 16.67 -24.52
CA GLU A 71 5.36 17.39 -24.80
C GLU A 71 6.34 17.28 -23.63
N GLY A 72 7.62 17.02 -23.90
CA GLY A 72 8.68 17.05 -22.89
C GLY A 72 8.83 15.79 -22.03
N VAL A 73 7.99 14.77 -22.22
CA VAL A 73 8.23 13.40 -21.71
C VAL A 73 9.47 12.83 -22.42
N ARG A 74 10.39 12.23 -21.67
CA ARG A 74 11.71 11.80 -22.16
C ARG A 74 12.03 10.33 -21.86
N ASP A 75 11.65 9.87 -20.68
CA ASP A 75 12.06 8.56 -20.16
C ASP A 75 11.05 7.46 -20.49
N PHE A 76 9.85 7.84 -20.95
CA PHE A 76 8.78 6.91 -21.30
C PHE A 76 8.25 7.14 -22.71
N LYS A 77 7.82 6.06 -23.36
CA LYS A 77 7.26 6.07 -24.72
C LYS A 77 6.05 5.16 -24.83
N LYS A 78 5.31 5.31 -25.93
CA LYS A 78 4.19 4.41 -26.26
C LYS A 78 4.64 2.95 -26.24
N GLY A 79 3.85 2.08 -25.60
CA GLY A 79 4.12 0.66 -25.45
C GLY A 79 4.84 0.27 -24.16
N ASP A 80 5.36 1.24 -23.39
CA ASP A 80 6.00 0.94 -22.10
C ASP A 80 4.94 0.50 -21.07
N VAL A 81 5.19 -0.60 -20.36
CA VAL A 81 4.34 -1.05 -19.25
C VAL A 81 4.74 -0.33 -17.96
N VAL A 82 3.80 0.43 -17.41
CA VAL A 82 4.02 1.33 -16.28
C VAL A 82 2.98 1.12 -15.21
N GLY A 83 3.33 1.54 -14.00
CA GLY A 83 2.45 1.58 -12.85
C GLY A 83 2.43 2.97 -12.21
N VAL A 84 1.31 3.30 -11.57
CA VAL A 84 1.12 4.55 -10.82
C VAL A 84 0.51 4.22 -9.47
N GLY A 85 1.20 4.61 -8.41
CA GLY A 85 0.80 4.39 -7.03
C GLY A 85 0.04 5.59 -6.42
N TRP A 86 0.08 5.66 -5.09
CA TRP A 86 -0.41 6.81 -4.33
C TRP A 86 0.31 8.12 -4.69
N HIS A 87 1.62 8.06 -4.91
CA HIS A 87 2.42 9.20 -5.37
C HIS A 87 1.96 9.59 -6.79
N GLY A 88 1.38 10.78 -6.91
CA GLY A 88 0.83 11.31 -8.16
C GLY A 88 1.56 12.56 -8.68
N GLY A 89 2.75 12.86 -8.13
CA GLY A 89 3.58 14.00 -8.54
C GLY A 89 4.04 14.88 -7.37
N HIS A 90 5.08 15.68 -7.62
CA HIS A 90 5.71 16.51 -6.60
C HIS A 90 6.34 17.78 -7.20
N CYS A 91 6.86 18.68 -6.34
CA CYS A 91 7.21 20.04 -6.76
C CYS A 91 8.70 20.31 -7.02
N PHE A 92 9.57 19.34 -6.80
CA PHE A 92 11.05 19.43 -6.94
C PHE A 92 11.79 20.50 -6.13
N THR A 93 11.08 21.34 -5.36
CA THR A 93 11.65 22.59 -4.83
C THR A 93 11.51 22.74 -3.31
N CYS A 94 10.58 22.02 -2.67
CA CYS A 94 10.46 22.02 -1.21
C CYS A 94 11.63 21.25 -0.56
N PRO A 95 11.91 21.44 0.76
CA PRO A 95 13.01 20.75 1.44
C PRO A 95 13.00 19.23 1.30
N ALA A 96 11.83 18.58 1.39
CA ALA A 96 11.69 17.13 1.22
C ALA A 96 12.12 16.69 -0.19
N CYS A 97 11.57 17.34 -1.23
CA CYS A 97 12.00 17.07 -2.61
C CYS A 97 13.49 17.32 -2.85
N ARG A 98 14.07 18.38 -2.26
CA ARG A 98 15.50 18.67 -2.38
C ARG A 98 16.38 17.64 -1.67
N ALA A 99 15.84 16.91 -0.70
CA ALA A 99 16.49 15.80 -0.04
C ALA A 99 16.26 14.45 -0.75
N GLY A 100 15.46 14.42 -1.83
CA GLY A 100 15.07 13.19 -2.53
C GLY A 100 13.94 12.42 -1.85
N ASP A 101 13.27 13.01 -0.86
CA ASP A 101 12.12 12.40 -0.17
C ASP A 101 10.81 12.95 -0.79
N PHE A 102 10.47 12.43 -1.96
CA PHE A 102 9.38 13.00 -2.78
C PHE A 102 7.99 12.72 -2.22
N ILE A 103 7.81 11.60 -1.51
CA ILE A 103 6.53 11.25 -0.88
C ILE A 103 6.14 12.23 0.23
N LEU A 104 7.12 12.90 0.87
CA LEU A 104 6.89 13.93 1.88
C LEU A 104 6.85 15.36 1.29
N CYS A 105 6.63 15.49 -0.02
CA CYS A 105 6.49 16.80 -0.68
C CYS A 105 5.35 17.64 -0.05
N SER A 106 5.64 18.90 0.31
CA SER A 106 4.63 19.82 0.86
C SER A 106 3.57 20.29 -0.14
N ARG A 107 3.77 19.96 -1.43
CA ARG A 107 2.85 20.21 -2.55
C ARG A 107 2.58 18.92 -3.32
N ALA A 108 2.57 17.78 -2.62
CA ALA A 108 2.33 16.47 -3.22
C ALA A 108 0.98 16.45 -3.96
N GLN A 109 0.96 15.75 -5.09
CA GLN A 109 -0.26 15.33 -5.76
C GLN A 109 -0.48 13.85 -5.47
N ILE A 110 -1.73 13.44 -5.33
CA ILE A 110 -2.11 12.07 -5.03
C ILE A 110 -3.03 11.54 -6.13
N THR A 111 -2.64 10.42 -6.73
CA THR A 111 -3.41 9.73 -7.77
C THR A 111 -4.79 9.35 -7.25
N GLY A 112 -5.85 9.61 -8.03
CA GLY A 112 -7.23 9.33 -7.63
C GLY A 112 -7.81 10.27 -6.56
N ILE A 113 -7.04 11.23 -6.04
CA ILE A 113 -7.49 12.24 -5.06
C ILE A 113 -7.33 13.64 -5.64
N SER A 114 -6.09 14.09 -5.83
CA SER A 114 -5.76 15.39 -6.41
C SER A 114 -6.06 15.43 -7.90
N THR A 115 -5.90 14.30 -8.58
CA THR A 115 -6.17 14.07 -10.00
C THR A 115 -7.00 12.80 -10.19
N ASP A 116 -7.54 12.59 -11.40
CA ASP A 116 -8.29 11.37 -11.72
C ASP A 116 -7.39 10.14 -11.73
N GLY A 117 -7.93 9.03 -11.22
CA GLY A 117 -7.22 7.78 -10.98
C GLY A 117 -7.51 6.66 -11.99
N GLY A 118 -7.18 5.43 -11.59
CA GLY A 118 -7.17 4.25 -12.45
C GLY A 118 -8.50 3.52 -12.62
N TYR A 119 -9.61 3.96 -12.04
CA TYR A 119 -10.93 3.36 -12.28
C TYR A 119 -11.51 3.78 -13.65
N ALA A 120 -10.71 3.70 -14.70
CA ALA A 120 -11.05 4.14 -16.05
C ALA A 120 -10.23 3.39 -17.10
N GLN A 121 -10.71 3.34 -18.34
CA GLN A 121 -9.95 2.72 -19.44
C GLN A 121 -8.66 3.48 -19.78
N TYR A 122 -8.64 4.80 -19.55
CA TYR A 122 -7.43 5.61 -19.66
C TYR A 122 -7.32 6.57 -18.48
N MET A 123 -6.09 6.89 -18.10
CA MET A 123 -5.79 7.94 -17.12
C MET A 123 -4.61 8.79 -17.58
N LEU A 124 -4.46 9.97 -16.97
CA LEU A 124 -3.24 10.79 -17.09
C LEU A 124 -2.38 10.61 -15.84
N ALA A 125 -1.08 10.61 -16.04
CA ALA A 125 -0.12 10.70 -14.95
C ALA A 125 1.08 11.54 -15.38
N PRO A 126 1.67 12.35 -14.48
CA PRO A 126 2.91 13.01 -14.78
C PRO A 126 4.06 11.99 -14.85
N GLU A 127 5.07 12.27 -15.68
CA GLU A 127 6.20 11.37 -15.93
C GLU A 127 6.93 10.95 -14.64
N ASP A 128 7.00 11.84 -13.65
CA ASP A 128 7.69 11.64 -12.38
C ASP A 128 6.93 10.74 -11.38
N ALA A 129 5.68 10.37 -11.68
CA ALA A 129 4.87 9.44 -10.90
C ALA A 129 4.86 8.00 -11.49
N LEU A 130 5.56 7.77 -12.61
CA LEU A 130 5.55 6.50 -13.31
C LEU A 130 6.61 5.54 -12.77
N ALA A 131 6.18 4.35 -12.36
CA ALA A 131 7.05 3.23 -12.05
C ALA A 131 7.07 2.24 -13.22
N ARG A 132 8.24 1.80 -13.67
CA ARG A 132 8.37 0.68 -14.61
C ARG A 132 7.94 -0.64 -13.97
N VAL A 133 7.03 -1.36 -14.63
CA VAL A 133 6.60 -2.69 -14.20
C VAL A 133 7.56 -3.74 -14.79
N PRO A 134 8.17 -4.61 -13.97
CA PRO A 134 9.04 -5.67 -14.48
C PRO A 134 8.35 -6.59 -15.49
N GLU A 135 9.09 -6.99 -16.52
CA GLU A 135 8.58 -7.87 -17.58
C GLU A 135 8.01 -9.19 -17.03
N GLY A 136 6.87 -9.60 -17.57
CA GLY A 136 6.20 -10.85 -17.23
C GLY A 136 5.48 -10.84 -15.88
N MET A 137 5.38 -9.70 -15.19
CA MET A 137 4.46 -9.57 -14.05
C MET A 137 3.02 -9.47 -14.56
N ASP A 138 2.13 -10.22 -13.92
CA ASP A 138 0.70 -10.07 -14.14
C ASP A 138 0.24 -8.69 -13.61
N ALA A 139 -0.49 -7.95 -14.44
CA ALA A 139 -0.91 -6.59 -14.11
C ALA A 139 -1.79 -6.52 -12.85
N ALA A 140 -2.65 -7.52 -12.63
CA ALA A 140 -3.52 -7.52 -11.45
C ALA A 140 -2.74 -7.85 -10.18
N GLU A 141 -1.76 -8.76 -10.24
CA GLU A 141 -0.86 -9.04 -9.12
C GLU A 141 0.10 -7.87 -8.83
N ALA A 142 0.50 -7.11 -9.86
CA ALA A 142 1.40 -5.95 -9.74
C ALA A 142 0.70 -4.71 -9.17
N ALA A 143 -0.56 -4.46 -9.52
CA ALA A 143 -1.31 -3.28 -9.10
C ALA A 143 -1.27 -3.04 -7.57
N PRO A 144 -1.59 -4.02 -6.70
CA PRO A 144 -1.50 -3.83 -5.25
C PRO A 144 -0.09 -3.57 -4.71
N LEU A 145 0.96 -3.89 -5.48
CA LEU A 145 2.34 -3.61 -5.07
C LEU A 145 2.66 -2.12 -5.10
N LEU A 146 1.91 -1.33 -5.88
CA LEU A 146 2.06 0.14 -6.00
C LEU A 146 1.47 0.91 -4.81
N CYS A 147 0.83 0.22 -3.86
CA CYS A 147 0.40 0.80 -2.59
C CYS A 147 0.70 -0.14 -1.43
N ALA A 148 -0.01 -1.25 -1.27
CA ALA A 148 0.22 -2.17 -0.14
C ALA A 148 1.61 -2.80 -0.17
N GLY A 149 2.12 -3.13 -1.37
CA GLY A 149 3.48 -3.66 -1.51
C GLY A 149 4.53 -2.64 -1.12
N VAL A 150 4.54 -1.47 -1.76
CA VAL A 150 5.55 -0.44 -1.49
C VAL A 150 5.48 0.04 -0.04
N THR A 151 4.29 0.18 0.54
CA THR A 151 4.12 0.54 1.95
C THR A 151 4.79 -0.48 2.87
N THR A 152 4.61 -1.77 2.63
CA THR A 152 5.20 -2.83 3.49
C THR A 152 6.68 -3.05 3.21
N TYR A 153 7.10 -3.06 1.94
CA TYR A 153 8.50 -3.18 1.55
C TYR A 153 9.34 -2.00 2.05
N ASN A 154 8.88 -0.77 1.78
CA ASN A 154 9.61 0.45 2.08
C ASN A 154 9.71 0.69 3.60
N SER A 155 8.63 0.42 4.34
CA SER A 155 8.66 0.50 5.81
C SER A 155 9.60 -0.51 6.44
N LEU A 156 9.65 -1.76 5.94
CA LEU A 156 10.54 -2.80 6.46
C LEU A 156 12.01 -2.48 6.21
N ARG A 157 12.40 -2.04 5.01
CA ARG A 157 13.81 -1.70 4.72
C ARG A 157 14.30 -0.46 5.48
N HIS A 158 13.39 0.43 5.88
CA HIS A 158 13.71 1.61 6.73
C HIS A 158 13.48 1.37 8.23
N ALA A 159 13.04 0.17 8.63
CA ALA A 159 12.78 -0.13 10.03
C ALA A 159 14.07 -0.27 10.84
N GLY A 160 15.19 -0.61 10.20
CA GLY A 160 16.49 -0.82 10.86
C GLY A 160 16.65 -2.21 11.48
N ALA A 161 15.90 -3.20 10.98
CA ALA A 161 16.12 -4.61 11.25
C ALA A 161 17.24 -5.15 10.35
N LEU A 162 17.95 -6.16 10.84
CA LEU A 162 18.97 -6.91 10.11
C LEU A 162 18.50 -8.35 9.90
N PRO A 163 19.06 -9.09 8.91
CA PRO A 163 18.76 -10.51 8.75
C PRO A 163 18.92 -11.29 10.06
N GLY A 164 17.96 -12.17 10.36
CA GLY A 164 17.87 -12.90 11.62
C GLY A 164 17.10 -12.18 12.74
N ASP A 165 16.92 -10.85 12.67
CA ASP A 165 16.09 -10.13 13.63
C ASP A 165 14.63 -10.61 13.58
N ILE A 166 13.95 -10.53 14.72
CA ILE A 166 12.51 -10.85 14.81
C ILE A 166 11.71 -9.66 14.28
N VAL A 167 10.90 -9.93 13.25
CA VAL A 167 9.93 -8.99 12.70
C VAL A 167 8.54 -9.59 12.86
N ALA A 168 7.73 -9.00 13.74
CA ALA A 168 6.36 -9.41 13.93
C ALA A 168 5.42 -8.59 13.05
N VAL A 169 4.54 -9.23 12.29
CA VAL A 169 3.55 -8.58 11.44
C VAL A 169 2.18 -8.72 12.10
N LEU A 170 1.62 -7.61 12.56
CA LEU A 170 0.29 -7.56 13.16
C LEU A 170 -0.78 -7.47 12.08
N GLY A 171 -1.56 -8.54 11.94
CA GLY A 171 -2.63 -8.69 10.97
C GLY A 171 -2.21 -9.52 9.76
N VAL A 172 -3.07 -10.44 9.34
CA VAL A 172 -2.93 -11.22 8.09
C VAL A 172 -4.10 -10.83 7.18
N GLY A 173 -3.89 -9.75 6.42
CA GLY A 173 -4.88 -9.09 5.56
C GLY A 173 -4.23 -8.47 4.31
N GLY A 174 -4.84 -7.42 3.75
CA GLY A 174 -4.36 -6.74 2.55
C GLY A 174 -2.88 -6.31 2.61
N LEU A 175 -2.47 -5.57 3.64
CA LEU A 175 -1.04 -5.25 3.85
C LEU A 175 -0.29 -6.43 4.48
N GLY A 176 -0.86 -7.04 5.52
CA GLY A 176 -0.20 -8.09 6.30
C GLY A 176 0.32 -9.28 5.48
N HIS A 177 -0.44 -9.75 4.48
CA HIS A 177 0.01 -10.88 3.65
C HIS A 177 1.24 -10.54 2.79
N LEU A 178 1.38 -9.28 2.34
CA LEU A 178 2.58 -8.80 1.66
C LEU A 178 3.70 -8.54 2.67
N GLY A 179 3.39 -7.94 3.82
CA GLY A 179 4.35 -7.70 4.89
C GLY A 179 5.03 -8.98 5.40
N ILE A 180 4.29 -10.09 5.52
CA ILE A 180 4.85 -11.40 5.87
C ILE A 180 5.81 -11.88 4.78
N GLN A 181 5.39 -11.83 3.52
CA GLN A 181 6.21 -12.25 2.38
C GLN A 181 7.50 -11.43 2.27
N PHE A 182 7.41 -10.09 2.31
CA PHE A 182 8.58 -9.22 2.26
C PHE A 182 9.50 -9.44 3.46
N SER A 183 8.94 -9.53 4.68
CA SER A 183 9.71 -9.79 5.90
C SER A 183 10.52 -11.09 5.78
N SER A 184 9.88 -12.17 5.30
CA SER A 184 10.52 -13.47 5.13
C SER A 184 11.63 -13.43 4.08
N LYS A 185 11.36 -12.82 2.92
CA LYS A 185 12.33 -12.73 1.80
C LYS A 185 13.48 -11.75 2.06
N MET A 186 13.33 -10.82 3.00
CA MET A 186 14.42 -9.97 3.49
C MET A 186 15.35 -10.70 4.49
N GLY A 187 15.03 -11.94 4.86
CA GLY A 187 15.86 -12.76 5.74
C GLY A 187 15.59 -12.55 7.23
N TYR A 188 14.45 -11.98 7.60
CA TYR A 188 14.05 -11.83 9.00
C TYR A 188 13.40 -13.10 9.55
N ARG A 189 13.43 -13.27 10.88
CA ARG A 189 12.55 -14.23 11.55
C ARG A 189 11.16 -13.64 11.64
N THR A 190 10.34 -13.93 10.64
CA THR A 190 8.97 -13.40 10.52
C THR A 190 7.99 -14.11 11.47
N VAL A 191 7.31 -13.34 12.29
CA VAL A 191 6.25 -13.80 13.20
C VAL A 191 4.92 -13.17 12.80
N ALA A 192 3.92 -13.97 12.44
CA ALA A 192 2.59 -13.44 12.13
C ALA A 192 1.72 -13.38 13.40
N LEU A 193 1.12 -12.23 13.67
CA LEU A 193 0.18 -12.03 14.79
C LEU A 193 -1.23 -11.84 14.24
N SER A 194 -2.18 -12.66 14.67
CA SER A 194 -3.58 -12.53 14.27
C SER A 194 -4.51 -13.14 15.31
N ASN A 195 -5.80 -12.84 15.19
CA ASN A 195 -6.85 -13.37 16.05
C ASN A 195 -7.39 -14.69 15.49
N GLY A 196 -7.34 -15.75 16.30
CA GLY A 196 -7.85 -17.09 15.96
C GLY A 196 -6.84 -17.95 15.18
N PRO A 197 -7.08 -19.27 15.10
CA PRO A 197 -6.14 -20.21 14.47
C PRO A 197 -6.27 -20.28 12.93
N SER A 198 -7.37 -19.78 12.36
CA SER A 198 -7.76 -20.01 10.97
C SER A 198 -6.81 -19.43 9.92
N LYS A 199 -5.91 -18.51 10.31
CA LYS A 199 -4.92 -17.89 9.42
C LYS A 199 -3.51 -18.45 9.62
N ALA A 200 -3.32 -19.43 10.51
CA ALA A 200 -1.99 -19.96 10.82
C ALA A 200 -1.32 -20.62 9.61
N ASP A 201 -2.01 -21.53 8.93
CA ASP A 201 -1.45 -22.25 7.78
C ASP A 201 -1.19 -21.32 6.60
N LEU A 202 -2.08 -20.35 6.39
CA LEU A 202 -1.91 -19.32 5.38
C LEU A 202 -0.71 -18.40 5.71
N ALA A 203 -0.54 -17.99 6.97
CA ALA A 203 0.63 -17.19 7.36
C ALA A 203 1.95 -17.95 7.12
N ARG A 204 1.98 -19.26 7.43
CA ARG A 204 3.15 -20.11 7.17
C ARG A 204 3.42 -20.27 5.68
N SER A 205 2.38 -20.49 4.86
CA SER A 205 2.56 -20.59 3.40
C SER A 205 3.03 -19.28 2.77
N LEU A 206 2.72 -18.14 3.39
CA LEU A 206 3.23 -16.81 3.02
C LEU A 206 4.68 -16.56 3.50
N GLY A 207 5.26 -17.44 4.31
CA GLY A 207 6.65 -17.35 4.77
C GLY A 207 6.84 -16.96 6.24
N ALA A 208 5.77 -16.91 7.05
CA ALA A 208 5.91 -16.75 8.50
C ALA A 208 6.59 -17.99 9.10
N HIS A 209 7.61 -17.77 9.94
CA HIS A 209 8.29 -18.83 10.68
C HIS A 209 7.48 -19.25 11.90
N ASP A 210 6.89 -18.26 12.58
CA ASP A 210 6.07 -18.44 13.77
C ASP A 210 4.70 -17.76 13.56
N TYR A 211 3.66 -18.32 14.20
CA TYR A 211 2.31 -17.73 14.24
C TYR A 211 1.84 -17.64 15.68
N ILE A 212 1.36 -16.47 16.08
CA ILE A 212 0.79 -16.23 17.41
C ILE A 212 -0.69 -15.91 17.25
N ASP A 213 -1.52 -16.84 17.76
CA ASP A 213 -2.94 -16.57 17.97
C ASP A 213 -3.12 -15.73 19.23
N MET A 214 -3.44 -14.44 19.05
CA MET A 214 -3.59 -13.49 20.15
C MET A 214 -4.83 -13.73 21.01
N LYS A 215 -5.75 -14.63 20.59
CA LYS A 215 -6.86 -15.10 21.44
C LYS A 215 -6.46 -16.25 22.35
N ALA A 216 -5.45 -17.03 21.96
CA ALA A 216 -5.00 -18.21 22.70
C ALA A 216 -3.81 -17.91 23.60
N ALA A 217 -2.99 -16.91 23.27
CA ALA A 217 -1.80 -16.56 24.03
C ALA A 217 -1.56 -15.04 24.09
N ASN A 218 -0.92 -14.59 25.16
CA ASN A 218 -0.44 -13.22 25.28
C ASN A 218 0.77 -13.01 24.36
N ALA A 219 0.56 -12.28 23.25
CA ALA A 219 1.60 -12.04 22.26
C ALA A 219 2.82 -11.31 22.84
N VAL A 220 2.65 -10.43 23.82
CA VAL A 220 3.76 -9.72 24.47
C VAL A 220 4.68 -10.71 25.19
N GLU A 221 4.10 -11.64 25.94
CA GLU A 221 4.88 -12.66 26.67
C GLU A 221 5.60 -13.60 25.71
N VAL A 222 4.92 -14.04 24.64
CA VAL A 222 5.52 -14.94 23.65
C VAL A 222 6.69 -14.24 22.94
N LEU A 223 6.50 -13.01 22.44
CA LEU A 223 7.57 -12.24 21.83
C LEU A 223 8.72 -11.99 22.80
N SER A 224 8.44 -11.68 24.06
CA SER A 224 9.46 -11.47 25.09
C SER A 224 10.31 -12.72 25.33
N ARG A 225 9.70 -13.91 25.37
CA ARG A 225 10.43 -15.19 25.48
C ARG A 225 11.31 -15.48 24.26
N MET A 226 10.98 -14.91 23.10
CA MET A 226 11.81 -14.97 21.89
C MET A 226 12.96 -13.94 21.89
N GLY A 227 13.07 -13.07 22.91
CA GLY A 227 14.05 -11.98 22.99
C GLY A 227 13.49 -10.59 22.63
N GLY A 228 12.20 -10.51 22.32
CA GLY A 228 11.50 -9.30 21.89
C GLY A 228 11.65 -9.01 20.41
N ALA A 229 10.61 -8.45 19.79
CA ALA A 229 10.64 -8.12 18.38
C ALA A 229 11.55 -6.90 18.11
N LYS A 230 12.41 -6.99 17.09
CA LYS A 230 13.15 -5.82 16.60
C LYS A 230 12.20 -4.83 15.92
N VAL A 231 11.25 -5.36 15.14
CA VAL A 231 10.21 -4.58 14.48
C VAL A 231 8.86 -5.23 14.73
N ILE A 232 7.86 -4.43 15.06
CA ILE A 232 6.46 -4.82 14.94
C ILE A 232 5.85 -3.97 13.84
N LEU A 233 5.44 -4.61 12.75
CA LEU A 233 4.78 -3.98 11.61
C LEU A 233 3.27 -4.01 11.84
N ALA A 234 2.69 -2.88 12.25
CA ALA A 234 1.27 -2.75 12.56
C ALA A 234 0.44 -2.49 11.30
N THR A 235 -0.10 -3.56 10.72
CA THR A 235 -0.93 -3.48 9.50
C THR A 235 -2.43 -3.48 9.77
N ALA A 236 -2.85 -3.94 10.96
CA ALA A 236 -4.25 -3.87 11.40
C ALA A 236 -4.55 -2.51 12.05
N PRO A 237 -5.66 -1.84 11.69
CA PRO A 237 -6.04 -0.54 12.26
C PRO A 237 -6.72 -0.74 13.63
N ASP A 238 -5.95 -1.12 14.64
CA ASP A 238 -6.43 -1.29 16.02
C ASP A 238 -5.47 -0.69 17.04
N SER A 239 -5.71 0.57 17.39
CA SER A 239 -4.86 1.34 18.31
C SER A 239 -4.72 0.67 19.68
N GLN A 240 -5.73 -0.06 20.15
CA GLN A 240 -5.66 -0.75 21.44
C GLN A 240 -4.65 -1.90 21.39
N THR A 241 -4.78 -2.78 20.40
CA THR A 241 -3.85 -3.91 20.21
C THR A 241 -2.42 -3.42 19.94
N ILE A 242 -2.26 -2.37 19.13
CA ILE A 242 -0.95 -1.75 18.87
C ILE A 242 -0.32 -1.24 20.16
N SER A 243 -1.08 -0.53 20.99
CA SER A 243 -0.60 0.03 22.26
C SER A 243 -0.10 -1.06 23.22
N GLN A 244 -0.80 -2.19 23.29
CA GLN A 244 -0.39 -3.35 24.11
C GLN A 244 0.90 -3.99 23.57
N LEU A 245 1.03 -4.11 22.24
CA LEU A 245 2.18 -4.76 21.62
C LEU A 245 3.49 -3.97 21.72
N VAL A 246 3.47 -2.71 22.15
CA VAL A 246 4.71 -1.94 22.46
C VAL A 246 5.58 -2.70 23.46
N ASP A 247 4.97 -3.42 24.40
CA ASP A 247 5.73 -4.21 25.38
C ASP A 247 6.39 -5.47 24.78
N GLY A 248 5.91 -5.95 23.63
CA GLY A 248 6.50 -7.06 22.88
C GLY A 248 7.77 -6.69 22.08
N LEU A 249 8.10 -5.39 21.98
CA LEU A 249 9.36 -4.94 21.38
C LEU A 249 10.56 -5.27 22.27
N GLY A 250 11.66 -5.67 21.63
CA GLY A 250 12.96 -5.88 22.27
C GLY A 250 13.78 -4.60 22.41
N ARG A 251 15.08 -4.77 22.70
CA ARG A 251 16.06 -3.68 22.82
C ARG A 251 16.19 -2.89 21.52
N ASN A 252 16.07 -1.56 21.61
CA ASN A 252 16.06 -0.66 20.44
C ASN A 252 15.01 -1.08 19.39
N GLY A 253 13.90 -1.66 19.85
CA GLY A 253 12.82 -2.12 18.97
C GLY A 253 11.98 -0.96 18.44
N LYS A 254 11.36 -1.16 17.27
CA LYS A 254 10.52 -0.17 16.60
C LYS A 254 9.14 -0.73 16.28
N MET A 255 8.09 -0.03 16.72
CA MET A 255 6.73 -0.21 16.21
C MET A 255 6.57 0.66 14.97
N VAL A 256 6.22 0.05 13.83
CA VAL A 256 5.98 0.77 12.56
C VAL A 256 4.49 0.72 12.23
N LEU A 257 3.85 1.88 12.24
CA LEU A 257 2.41 2.06 12.04
C LEU A 257 2.08 2.21 10.56
N LEU A 258 1.30 1.29 10.00
CA LEU A 258 0.78 1.35 8.63
C LEU A 258 -0.75 1.33 8.58
N GLY A 259 -1.39 0.64 9.53
CA GLY A 259 -2.85 0.69 9.70
C GLY A 259 -3.29 2.00 10.36
N ALA A 260 -4.30 2.64 9.78
CA ALA A 260 -4.89 3.87 10.32
C ALA A 260 -6.17 3.57 11.11
N ASP A 261 -6.12 3.78 12.42
CA ASP A 261 -7.29 3.82 13.31
C ASP A 261 -7.51 5.28 13.72
N THR A 262 -8.76 5.70 13.86
CA THR A 262 -9.10 7.06 14.29
C THR A 262 -8.93 7.27 15.78
N ARG A 263 -8.84 6.17 16.55
CA ARG A 263 -8.61 6.20 18.00
C ARG A 263 -7.13 6.46 18.33
N PRO A 264 -6.83 7.23 19.38
CA PRO A 264 -5.44 7.51 19.77
C PRO A 264 -4.72 6.27 20.28
N LEU A 265 -3.39 6.23 20.09
CA LEU A 265 -2.50 5.28 20.75
C LEU A 265 -2.32 5.66 22.22
N GLN A 266 -2.39 4.66 23.11
CA GLN A 266 -2.19 4.84 24.55
C GLN A 266 -0.87 4.21 24.98
N VAL A 267 0.20 5.01 24.97
CA VAL A 267 1.57 4.54 25.26
C VAL A 267 2.15 5.32 26.42
N SER A 268 2.58 4.62 27.46
CA SER A 268 3.27 5.21 28.60
C SER A 268 4.75 5.46 28.26
N PRO A 269 5.35 6.60 28.68
CA PRO A 269 6.79 6.82 28.55
C PRO A 269 7.64 5.68 29.13
N LEU A 270 7.17 5.02 30.20
CA LEU A 270 7.88 3.91 30.83
C LEU A 270 8.02 2.69 29.92
N GLN A 271 7.05 2.45 29.03
CA GLN A 271 7.16 1.37 28.03
C GLN A 271 8.34 1.61 27.10
N LEU A 272 8.68 2.88 26.80
CA LEU A 272 9.69 3.24 25.81
C LEU A 272 11.11 3.39 26.41
N ILE A 273 11.22 4.06 27.56
CA ILE A 273 12.51 4.52 28.12
C ILE A 273 13.47 3.35 28.40
N GLY A 274 13.01 2.31 29.10
CA GLY A 274 13.90 1.26 29.64
C GLY A 274 14.64 0.44 28.58
N GLN A 275 14.10 0.33 27.36
CA GLN A 275 14.68 -0.46 26.27
C GLN A 275 14.98 0.38 25.01
N ARG A 276 14.86 1.71 25.10
CA ARG A 276 14.97 2.65 23.96
C ARG A 276 14.07 2.26 22.78
N LYS A 277 12.82 1.91 23.09
CA LYS A 277 11.84 1.56 22.05
C LYS A 277 11.38 2.83 21.33
N SER A 278 10.88 2.66 20.12
CA SER A 278 10.38 3.76 19.29
C SER A 278 9.08 3.38 18.60
N ILE A 279 8.29 4.39 18.26
CA ILE A 279 7.07 4.27 17.47
C ILE A 279 7.18 5.26 16.31
N SER A 280 6.92 4.81 15.09
CA SER A 280 6.97 5.63 13.89
C SER A 280 5.87 5.23 12.91
N GLY A 281 5.33 6.19 12.17
CA GLY A 281 4.54 5.90 10.96
C GLY A 281 5.44 5.80 9.72
N TRP A 282 4.94 5.16 8.67
CA TRP A 282 5.59 5.18 7.36
C TRP A 282 4.53 5.34 6.25
N PRO A 283 4.70 6.28 5.31
CA PRO A 283 3.81 6.42 4.16
C PRO A 283 4.09 5.30 3.14
N SER A 284 3.54 5.37 1.93
CA SER A 284 3.89 4.42 0.87
C SER A 284 5.35 4.62 0.40
N GLY A 285 5.54 5.54 -0.53
CA GLY A 285 6.78 5.76 -1.26
C GLY A 285 6.49 6.45 -2.59
N ASP A 286 7.55 6.81 -3.30
CA ASP A 286 7.44 7.39 -4.64
C ASP A 286 7.46 6.33 -5.76
N ALA A 287 7.52 6.79 -7.00
CA ALA A 287 7.58 5.93 -8.18
C ALA A 287 8.80 5.00 -8.17
N MET A 288 9.97 5.47 -7.74
CA MET A 288 11.18 4.65 -7.68
C MET A 288 11.07 3.57 -6.60
N ASP A 289 10.53 3.92 -5.43
CA ASP A 289 10.24 2.95 -4.37
C ASP A 289 9.31 1.84 -4.87
N SER A 290 8.33 2.21 -5.69
CA SER A 290 7.37 1.28 -6.30
C SER A 290 8.05 0.35 -7.32
N GLU A 291 8.96 0.87 -8.15
CA GLU A 291 9.77 0.03 -9.05
C GLU A 291 10.62 -0.98 -8.29
N GLU A 292 11.33 -0.54 -7.25
CA GLU A 292 12.20 -1.41 -6.45
C GLU A 292 11.39 -2.48 -5.73
N THR A 293 10.21 -2.12 -5.24
CA THR A 293 9.26 -3.07 -4.65
C THR A 293 8.89 -4.17 -5.65
N MET A 294 8.48 -3.79 -6.87
CA MET A 294 8.08 -4.76 -7.89
C MET A 294 9.27 -5.60 -8.37
N LYS A 295 10.46 -5.00 -8.55
CA LYS A 295 11.69 -5.71 -8.90
C LYS A 295 12.04 -6.75 -7.84
N PHE A 296 12.01 -6.38 -6.56
CA PHE A 296 12.26 -7.31 -5.46
C PHE A 296 11.21 -8.41 -5.38
N ALA A 297 9.93 -8.06 -5.55
CA ALA A 297 8.84 -9.04 -5.55
C ALA A 297 9.01 -10.07 -6.69
N ARG A 298 9.32 -9.60 -7.90
CA ARG A 298 9.58 -10.45 -9.07
C ARG A 298 10.79 -11.36 -8.88
N LEU A 299 11.85 -10.86 -8.25
CA LEU A 299 13.09 -11.61 -7.97
C LEU A 299 12.85 -12.72 -6.95
N THR A 300 12.04 -12.45 -5.92
CA THR A 300 11.88 -13.33 -4.76
C THR A 300 10.61 -14.20 -4.80
N GLY A 301 9.76 -13.98 -5.80
CA GLY A 301 8.51 -14.70 -6.02
C GLY A 301 7.35 -14.23 -5.14
N ILE A 302 7.43 -13.02 -4.57
CA ILE A 302 6.34 -12.42 -3.77
C ILE A 302 5.20 -12.06 -4.72
N ARG A 303 3.97 -12.41 -4.32
CA ARG A 303 2.78 -12.13 -5.11
C ARG A 303 1.66 -11.58 -4.23
N ALA A 304 0.95 -10.59 -4.73
CA ALA A 304 -0.31 -10.19 -4.15
C ALA A 304 -1.37 -11.26 -4.44
N MET A 305 -2.14 -11.67 -3.42
CA MET A 305 -3.29 -12.55 -3.63
C MET A 305 -4.50 -11.70 -3.99
N VAL A 306 -4.98 -11.83 -5.23
CA VAL A 306 -5.95 -10.92 -5.83
C VAL A 306 -7.27 -11.60 -6.20
N GLU A 307 -8.37 -10.86 -6.02
CA GLU A 307 -9.69 -11.17 -6.57
C GLU A 307 -9.99 -10.15 -7.68
N ARG A 308 -10.23 -10.65 -8.89
CA ARG A 308 -10.43 -9.81 -10.09
C ARG A 308 -11.90 -9.50 -10.30
N PHE A 309 -12.20 -8.25 -10.62
CA PHE A 309 -13.52 -7.77 -10.99
C PHE A 309 -13.41 -6.96 -12.29
N PRO A 310 -14.39 -7.05 -13.20
CA PRO A 310 -14.45 -6.11 -14.33
C PRO A 310 -14.74 -4.69 -13.84
N LEU A 311 -14.33 -3.67 -14.60
CA LEU A 311 -14.56 -2.25 -14.27
C LEU A 311 -16.05 -1.95 -13.97
N GLU A 312 -16.97 -2.57 -14.70
CA GLU A 312 -18.42 -2.42 -14.53
C GLU A 312 -18.91 -2.82 -13.12
N LYS A 313 -18.15 -3.65 -12.41
CA LYS A 313 -18.46 -4.13 -11.06
C LYS A 313 -17.71 -3.37 -9.96
N ALA A 314 -17.20 -2.17 -10.24
CA ALA A 314 -16.40 -1.41 -9.27
C ALA A 314 -17.10 -1.12 -7.94
N GLU A 315 -18.41 -0.83 -7.93
CA GLU A 315 -19.15 -0.65 -6.68
C GLU A 315 -19.21 -1.97 -5.87
N GLU A 316 -19.53 -3.09 -6.51
CA GLU A 316 -19.55 -4.42 -5.87
C GLU A 316 -18.18 -4.77 -5.30
N ALA A 317 -17.13 -4.56 -6.10
CA ALA A 317 -15.74 -4.80 -5.74
C ALA A 317 -15.31 -3.94 -4.53
N TYR A 318 -15.71 -2.66 -4.50
CA TYR A 318 -15.51 -1.78 -3.36
C TYR A 318 -16.23 -2.28 -2.09
N GLN A 319 -17.47 -2.75 -2.22
CA GLN A 319 -18.22 -3.31 -1.09
C GLN A 319 -17.56 -4.58 -0.53
N VAL A 320 -17.03 -5.45 -1.39
CA VAL A 320 -16.26 -6.64 -0.97
C VAL A 320 -15.02 -6.23 -0.17
N MET A 321 -14.29 -5.21 -0.64
CA MET A 321 -13.11 -4.68 0.02
C MET A 321 -13.46 -4.05 1.38
N ILE A 322 -14.37 -3.07 1.42
CA ILE A 322 -14.65 -2.28 2.63
C ILE A 322 -15.27 -3.13 3.75
N GLN A 323 -15.98 -4.21 3.39
CA GLN A 323 -16.55 -5.17 4.35
C GLN A 323 -15.55 -6.25 4.80
N ASN A 324 -14.27 -6.14 4.42
CA ASN A 324 -13.20 -7.10 4.73
C ASN A 324 -13.50 -8.54 4.27
N LYS A 325 -14.21 -8.71 3.16
CA LYS A 325 -14.56 -10.03 2.60
C LYS A 325 -13.50 -10.57 1.63
N ALA A 326 -12.63 -9.70 1.12
CA ALA A 326 -11.56 -10.05 0.19
C ALA A 326 -10.46 -10.93 0.81
N ARG A 327 -9.84 -11.78 -0.02
CA ARG A 327 -8.66 -12.60 0.26
C ARG A 327 -7.60 -12.43 -0.86
N PHE A 328 -6.85 -11.35 -0.90
CA PHE A 328 -6.75 -10.25 0.08
C PHE A 328 -6.89 -8.87 -0.53
N ARG A 329 -6.64 -8.75 -1.84
CA ARG A 329 -6.69 -7.51 -2.59
C ARG A 329 -7.75 -7.63 -3.67
N VAL A 330 -8.60 -6.62 -3.80
CA VAL A 330 -9.56 -6.54 -4.89
C VAL A 330 -8.93 -5.74 -6.02
N VAL A 331 -9.08 -6.20 -7.26
CA VAL A 331 -8.48 -5.56 -8.43
C VAL A 331 -9.48 -5.47 -9.56
N LEU A 332 -9.64 -4.28 -10.11
CA LEU A 332 -10.38 -4.04 -11.35
C LEU A 332 -9.49 -4.41 -12.54
N THR A 333 -10.03 -5.17 -13.49
CA THR A 333 -9.36 -5.52 -14.75
C THR A 333 -10.13 -4.99 -15.95
N LEU A 334 -9.41 -4.50 -16.96
CA LEU A 334 -9.96 -3.80 -18.14
C LEU A 334 -9.51 -4.43 -19.46
#